data_AF-A0A9D6RUU9-F1
#
_entry.id   AF-A0A9D6RUU9-F1
#
_cell.length_a   1.000
_cell.length_b   1.000
_cell.length_c   1.000
_cell.angle_alpha   90.00
_cell.angle_beta   90.00
_cell.angle_gamma   90.00
#
_symmetry.space_group_name_H-M   'P 1'
#
loop_
_entity.id
_entity.type
_entity.pdbx_description
1 polymer ?
#
loop_
_entity_poly.entity_id
_entity_poly.type
_entity_poly.pdbx_seq_one_letter_code
_entity_poly.pdbx_strand_id
1 'polypeptide(L)'
;MRIALLFLSTLLISAAHAQVAVNLEVDEPSDGTQVAEPLVAVAGVAQVEGFKPPFEVAIIIDTSGSTADAAGGDVNGDGTVDATDNILLAEITAAQRLLDEMEALEALDPADQLFQVAIVRFSTVAEIAVPLTEVSNASGLGQVRATLQRLLAAGPQGATNYQAALDTAVQALTADDASDSLSTTSVTLLLTDGEPTAPVGSRTVVDPDDVARALAAASAAVNQGIVINSFGIGESFATGAEVLPGLPADRDTPSEILSLVTASGRSGGIFKAVPSPRDIVAILPSISLVGLQAVTVVNDTLSWPAVTLELSPDGTFQAQVPVLRTWPDPASNDLVVTALATDGQATANAAVTVFSLRPPRPQLVVEQLLIDSNAGTLDAGDLATIATTITNLGEEPAAAVVFTNPVPSGTTLVPNSLFSDDGQDSAQEGDTLVVQAGDLSAPGSGDNDVTITFQVVVSGEA
;
A
#
# COMPACT_ATOMS: atom_id res chain seq x y z
N MET A 1 55.61 -47.95 -14.71
CA MET A 1 55.68 -46.56 -15.20
C MET A 1 54.27 -45.98 -15.11
N ARG A 2 53.97 -45.23 -14.05
CA ARG A 2 52.67 -44.58 -13.83
C ARG A 2 52.93 -43.09 -13.55
N ILE A 3 52.32 -42.24 -14.37
CA ILE A 3 52.44 -40.79 -14.37
C ILE A 3 51.56 -40.24 -13.22
N ALA A 4 52.15 -39.42 -12.36
CA ALA A 4 51.45 -38.68 -11.32
C ALA A 4 50.98 -37.33 -11.88
N LEU A 5 49.66 -37.09 -11.83
CA LEU A 5 49.05 -35.80 -12.15
C LEU A 5 49.01 -34.95 -10.86
N LEU A 6 49.63 -33.77 -10.90
CA LEU A 6 49.48 -32.73 -9.88
C LEU A 6 48.07 -32.14 -9.99
N PHE A 7 47.27 -32.24 -8.93
CA PHE A 7 46.09 -31.39 -8.75
C PHE A 7 46.51 -30.13 -7.99
N LEU A 8 46.43 -28.99 -8.67
CA LEU A 8 46.58 -27.66 -8.09
C LEU A 8 45.25 -27.31 -7.42
N SER A 9 45.23 -27.28 -6.08
CA SER A 9 44.07 -26.83 -5.30
C SER A 9 43.93 -25.31 -5.40
N THR A 10 42.98 -24.82 -6.19
CA THR A 10 42.50 -23.44 -6.10
C THR A 10 41.64 -23.31 -4.85
N LEU A 11 42.18 -22.61 -3.86
CA LEU A 11 41.45 -22.14 -2.68
C LEU A 11 40.47 -21.06 -3.16
N LEU A 12 39.21 -21.42 -3.38
CA LEU A 12 38.10 -20.47 -3.48
C LEU A 12 37.95 -19.81 -2.11
N ILE A 13 38.54 -18.65 -1.93
CA ILE A 13 38.13 -17.72 -0.88
C ILE A 13 36.76 -17.20 -1.33
N SER A 14 35.70 -17.89 -0.93
CA SER A 14 34.37 -17.30 -0.94
C SER A 14 34.43 -16.10 0.00
N ALA A 15 34.37 -14.89 -0.54
CA ALA A 15 34.04 -13.73 0.27
C ALA A 15 32.63 -13.98 0.82
N ALA A 16 32.55 -14.37 2.09
CA ALA A 16 31.30 -14.36 2.83
C ALA A 16 30.80 -12.92 2.80
N HIS A 17 29.83 -12.67 1.92
CA HIS A 17 29.14 -11.39 1.85
C HIS A 17 28.33 -11.26 3.14
N ALA A 18 28.46 -10.14 3.85
CA ALA A 18 27.50 -9.79 4.89
C ALA A 18 26.12 -9.74 4.22
N GLN A 19 25.25 -10.66 4.60
CA GLN A 19 23.90 -10.76 4.08
C GLN A 19 23.13 -9.58 4.66
N VAL A 20 22.65 -8.67 3.81
CA VAL A 20 21.73 -7.60 4.23
C VAL A 20 20.50 -8.28 4.83
N ALA A 21 20.22 -8.03 6.11
CA ALA A 21 19.06 -8.60 6.78
C ALA A 21 17.93 -7.59 6.79
N VAL A 22 16.70 -8.06 6.57
CA VAL A 22 15.49 -7.25 6.72
C VAL A 22 14.79 -7.74 7.98
N ASN A 23 14.54 -6.83 8.93
CA ASN A 23 13.64 -7.08 10.03
C ASN A 23 12.21 -6.75 9.59
N LEU A 24 11.27 -7.65 9.83
CA LEU A 24 9.86 -7.48 9.50
C LEU A 24 9.04 -8.01 10.67
N GLU A 25 8.23 -7.15 11.24
CA GLU A 25 7.29 -7.45 12.31
C GLU A 25 5.88 -7.06 11.85
N VAL A 26 4.90 -7.92 12.16
CA VAL A 26 3.48 -7.67 11.94
C VAL A 26 2.86 -7.53 13.31
N ASP A 27 2.47 -6.31 13.65
CA ASP A 27 1.90 -5.97 14.95
C ASP A 27 0.42 -6.36 15.02
N GLU A 28 -0.30 -6.10 13.94
CA GLU A 28 -1.71 -6.44 13.79
C GLU A 28 -2.01 -6.99 12.39
N PRO A 29 -2.95 -7.94 12.24
CA PRO A 29 -3.64 -8.65 13.32
C PRO A 29 -2.69 -9.68 13.99
N SER A 30 -3.04 -10.15 15.18
CA SER A 30 -2.35 -11.30 15.78
C SER A 30 -2.79 -12.61 15.10
N ASP A 31 -1.96 -13.63 15.17
CA ASP A 31 -2.29 -14.97 14.64
C ASP A 31 -3.54 -15.55 15.29
N GLY A 32 -4.45 -16.06 14.48
CA GLY A 32 -5.76 -16.59 14.88
C GLY A 32 -6.85 -15.55 15.13
N THR A 33 -6.63 -14.27 14.81
CA THR A 33 -7.65 -13.21 14.96
C THR A 33 -8.92 -13.53 14.18
N GLN A 34 -10.09 -13.32 14.80
CA GLN A 34 -11.38 -13.44 14.12
C GLN A 34 -11.81 -12.11 13.50
N VAL A 35 -12.27 -12.14 12.25
CA VAL A 35 -12.68 -10.94 11.49
C VAL A 35 -14.09 -11.11 10.91
N ALA A 36 -14.97 -10.12 11.13
CA ALA A 36 -16.31 -10.09 10.53
C ALA A 36 -16.33 -9.28 9.22
N GLU A 37 -15.45 -8.28 9.13
CA GLU A 37 -15.37 -7.35 8.02
C GLU A 37 -14.78 -7.98 6.75
N PRO A 38 -15.08 -7.45 5.55
CA PRO A 38 -14.56 -7.99 4.28
C PRO A 38 -13.07 -7.73 4.09
N LEU A 39 -12.54 -6.75 4.84
CA LEU A 39 -11.17 -6.33 4.83
C LEU A 39 -10.62 -6.48 6.25
N VAL A 40 -9.38 -6.93 6.36
CA VAL A 40 -8.62 -6.93 7.61
C VAL A 40 -7.48 -5.91 7.48
N ALA A 41 -7.32 -5.09 8.51
CA ALA A 41 -6.17 -4.21 8.63
C ALA A 41 -4.94 -5.04 8.98
N VAL A 42 -3.85 -4.88 8.22
CA VAL A 42 -2.54 -5.46 8.51
C VAL A 42 -1.57 -4.32 8.70
N ALA A 43 -0.91 -4.25 9.85
CA ALA A 43 0.02 -3.20 10.19
C ALA A 43 1.26 -3.78 10.88
N GLY A 44 2.38 -3.08 10.74
CA GLY A 44 3.63 -3.49 11.35
C GLY A 44 4.79 -2.59 10.96
N VAL A 45 6.00 -3.08 11.20
CA VAL A 45 7.25 -2.37 10.92
C VAL A 45 8.18 -3.25 10.10
N ALA A 46 8.80 -2.68 9.09
CA ALA A 46 9.85 -3.32 8.31
C ALA A 46 11.06 -2.39 8.21
N GLN A 47 12.27 -2.94 8.30
CA GLN A 47 13.51 -2.15 8.23
C GLN A 47 14.70 -3.02 7.82
N VAL A 48 15.63 -2.46 7.06
CA VAL A 48 16.93 -3.10 6.80
C VAL A 48 17.86 -2.93 8.00
N GLU A 49 18.50 -4.02 8.43
CA GLU A 49 19.48 -4.00 9.53
C GLU A 49 20.60 -3.00 9.24
N GLY A 50 20.87 -2.12 10.21
CA GLY A 50 21.87 -1.06 10.11
C GLY A 50 21.27 0.33 9.90
N PHE A 51 20.04 0.42 9.41
CA PHE A 51 19.26 1.66 9.43
C PHE A 51 18.70 1.85 10.84
N LYS A 52 18.96 3.00 11.44
CA LYS A 52 18.56 3.38 12.80
C LYS A 52 18.19 4.86 12.88
N PRO A 53 17.08 5.21 13.55
CA PRO A 53 16.78 6.60 13.90
C PRO A 53 17.78 7.14 14.96
N PRO A 54 17.99 8.46 15.02
CA PRO A 54 17.44 9.47 14.13
C PRO A 54 17.97 9.36 12.70
N PHE A 55 17.10 9.62 11.72
CA PHE A 55 17.43 9.72 10.31
C PHE A 55 17.82 11.17 9.99
N GLU A 56 19.03 11.35 9.49
CA GLU A 56 19.55 12.64 9.06
C GLU A 56 19.36 12.77 7.56
N VAL A 57 18.43 13.62 7.14
CA VAL A 57 17.97 13.70 5.75
C VAL A 57 18.46 15.01 5.13
N ALA A 58 19.35 14.91 4.15
CA ALA A 58 19.69 16.04 3.29
C ALA A 58 18.75 16.05 2.06
N ILE A 59 17.81 16.99 2.03
CA ILE A 59 16.98 17.24 0.84
C ILE A 59 17.78 18.16 -0.08
N ILE A 60 18.21 17.63 -1.21
CA ILE A 60 19.07 18.32 -2.18
C ILE A 60 18.19 18.79 -3.34
N ILE A 61 17.94 20.09 -3.41
CA ILE A 61 17.01 20.72 -4.36
C ILE A 61 17.79 21.32 -5.53
N ASP A 62 17.43 20.91 -6.75
CA ASP A 62 17.99 21.45 -7.97
C ASP A 62 17.34 22.80 -8.26
N THR A 63 18.17 23.84 -8.25
CA THR A 63 17.77 25.21 -8.56
C THR A 63 18.39 25.67 -9.88
N SER A 64 18.88 24.74 -10.70
CA SER A 64 19.41 25.01 -12.04
C SER A 64 18.34 25.57 -12.97
N GLY A 65 18.75 26.14 -14.09
CA GLY A 65 17.84 26.81 -15.02
C GLY A 65 16.80 25.89 -15.67
N SER A 66 17.07 24.58 -15.76
CA SER A 66 16.13 23.61 -16.35
C SER A 66 14.86 23.47 -15.52
N THR A 67 14.93 23.67 -14.20
CA THR A 67 13.75 23.51 -13.34
C THR A 67 12.67 24.59 -13.54
N ALA A 68 12.90 25.54 -14.47
CA ALA A 68 11.88 26.45 -14.99
C ALA A 68 10.88 25.78 -15.95
N ASP A 69 11.20 24.59 -16.45
CA ASP A 69 10.31 23.83 -17.33
C ASP A 69 9.01 23.44 -16.60
N ALA A 70 7.96 23.19 -17.39
CA ALA A 70 6.63 22.93 -16.86
C ALA A 70 6.53 21.59 -16.13
N ALA A 71 5.85 21.56 -15.00
CA ALA A 71 5.64 20.35 -14.20
C ALA A 71 4.59 19.38 -14.81
N GLY A 72 3.85 19.84 -15.82
CA GLY A 72 2.85 19.04 -16.54
C GLY A 72 1.49 18.90 -15.83
N GLY A 73 1.21 19.71 -14.80
CA GLY A 73 -0.07 19.75 -14.10
C GLY A 73 -0.15 20.94 -13.15
N ASP A 74 -1.33 21.12 -12.56
CA ASP A 74 -1.61 22.15 -11.55
C ASP A 74 -0.96 21.73 -10.23
N VAL A 75 0.19 22.31 -9.91
CA VAL A 75 0.96 22.03 -8.70
C VAL A 75 0.62 23.06 -7.62
N ASN A 76 0.35 24.30 -8.01
CA ASN A 76 0.05 25.39 -7.07
C ASN A 76 -1.39 25.34 -6.50
N GLY A 77 -2.27 24.54 -7.11
CA GLY A 77 -3.66 24.33 -6.70
C GLY A 77 -4.62 25.46 -7.09
N ASP A 78 -4.27 26.29 -8.07
CA ASP A 78 -5.09 27.44 -8.50
C ASP A 78 -6.18 27.08 -9.53
N GLY A 79 -6.22 25.82 -9.96
CA GLY A 79 -7.18 25.28 -10.93
C GLY A 79 -6.77 25.50 -12.38
N THR A 80 -5.58 26.04 -12.64
CA THR A 80 -5.00 26.25 -13.96
C THR A 80 -3.63 25.58 -14.06
N VAL A 81 -3.20 25.30 -15.30
CA VAL A 81 -1.85 24.78 -15.56
C VAL A 81 -1.12 25.86 -16.34
N ASP A 82 -0.19 26.56 -15.69
CA ASP A 82 0.49 27.71 -16.26
C ASP A 82 2.00 27.76 -15.98
N ALA A 83 2.65 28.89 -16.28
CA ALA A 83 4.10 29.04 -16.14
C ALA A 83 4.58 29.07 -14.67
N THR A 84 3.67 29.20 -13.72
CA THR A 84 3.96 29.10 -12.29
C THR A 84 4.04 27.64 -11.82
N ASP A 85 3.45 26.70 -12.57
CA ASP A 85 3.57 25.26 -12.36
C ASP A 85 4.85 24.70 -12.99
N ASN A 86 6.00 25.12 -12.45
CA ASN A 86 7.30 24.64 -12.89
C ASN A 86 7.84 23.50 -12.01
N ILE A 87 8.90 22.84 -12.49
CA ILE A 87 9.52 21.71 -11.80
C ILE A 87 10.03 22.12 -10.41
N LEU A 88 10.65 23.30 -10.28
CA LEU A 88 11.12 23.79 -8.98
C LEU A 88 9.98 23.90 -7.95
N LEU A 89 8.79 24.37 -8.37
CA LEU A 89 7.61 24.38 -7.52
C LEU A 89 7.21 22.95 -7.12
N ALA A 90 7.22 21.99 -8.05
CA ALA A 90 6.90 20.60 -7.76
C ALA A 90 7.87 19.99 -6.73
N GLU A 91 9.18 20.20 -6.90
CA GLU A 91 10.20 19.75 -5.95
C GLU A 91 10.01 20.37 -4.56
N ILE A 92 9.80 21.68 -4.49
CA ILE A 92 9.61 22.39 -3.22
C ILE A 92 8.31 21.96 -2.52
N THR A 93 7.23 21.75 -3.29
CA THR A 93 5.96 21.26 -2.76
C THR A 93 6.09 19.84 -2.24
N ALA A 94 6.82 18.98 -2.96
CA ALA A 94 7.12 17.61 -2.52
C ALA A 94 7.95 17.60 -1.23
N ALA A 95 9.00 18.44 -1.14
CA ALA A 95 9.81 18.58 0.06
C ALA A 95 8.99 19.05 1.27
N GLN A 96 8.06 19.99 1.06
CA GLN A 96 7.13 20.43 2.11
C GLN A 96 6.23 19.29 2.59
N ARG A 97 5.66 18.50 1.68
CA ARG A 97 4.83 17.34 2.06
C ARG A 97 5.61 16.26 2.79
N LEU A 98 6.86 16.01 2.41
CA LEU A 98 7.72 15.08 3.15
C LEU A 98 7.99 15.60 4.58
N LEU A 99 8.21 16.90 4.76
CA LEU A 99 8.35 17.50 6.09
C LEU A 99 7.06 17.37 6.92
N ASP A 100 5.89 17.53 6.29
CA ASP A 100 4.60 17.34 6.95
C ASP A 100 4.43 15.88 7.42
N GLU A 101 4.85 14.89 6.61
CA GLU A 101 4.82 13.47 6.96
C GLU A 101 5.78 13.15 8.12
N MET A 102 7.02 13.67 8.06
CA MET A 102 8.00 13.51 9.15
C MET A 102 7.50 14.14 10.46
N GLU A 103 6.90 15.34 10.40
CA GLU A 103 6.32 16.01 11.56
C GLU A 103 5.12 15.22 12.12
N ALA A 104 4.29 14.63 11.26
CA ALA A 104 3.16 13.80 11.66
C ALA A 104 3.61 12.52 12.37
N LEU A 105 4.65 11.85 11.87
CA LEU A 105 5.25 10.66 12.49
C LEU A 105 5.86 10.98 13.85
N GLU A 106 6.66 12.04 13.97
CA GLU A 106 7.22 12.46 15.26
C GLU A 106 6.15 12.93 16.24
N ALA A 107 5.00 13.42 15.77
CA ALA A 107 3.90 13.79 16.65
C ALA A 107 3.24 12.57 17.34
N LEU A 108 3.43 11.35 16.80
CA LEU A 108 2.96 10.11 17.42
C LEU A 108 3.76 9.78 18.69
N ASP A 109 5.09 9.89 18.63
CA ASP A 109 5.98 9.81 19.80
C ASP A 109 7.12 10.85 19.74
N PRO A 110 6.93 12.04 20.35
CA PRO A 110 7.93 13.10 20.31
C PRO A 110 9.23 12.78 21.04
N ALA A 111 9.29 11.72 21.84
CA ALA A 111 10.50 11.32 22.55
C ALA A 111 11.52 10.65 21.62
N ASP A 112 11.07 10.11 20.48
CA ASP A 112 11.90 9.30 19.59
C ASP A 112 12.81 10.14 18.68
N GLN A 113 12.49 11.44 18.49
CA GLN A 113 13.28 12.38 17.68
C GLN A 113 13.74 11.77 16.35
N LEU A 114 12.79 11.20 15.60
CA LEU A 114 13.06 10.32 14.47
C LEU A 114 13.83 10.98 13.33
N PHE A 115 13.69 12.29 13.11
CA PHE A 115 14.17 12.97 11.91
C PHE A 115 14.91 14.27 12.21
N GLN A 116 16.02 14.44 11.49
CA GLN A 116 16.66 15.74 11.33
C GLN A 116 16.80 16.04 9.84
N VAL A 117 16.54 17.28 9.44
CA VAL A 117 16.54 17.66 8.02
C VAL A 117 17.51 18.80 7.75
N ALA A 118 18.31 18.65 6.71
CA ALA A 118 19.10 19.71 6.11
C ALA A 118 18.57 20.01 4.70
N ILE A 119 18.64 21.28 4.29
CA ILE A 119 18.32 21.69 2.92
C ILE A 119 19.62 22.09 2.23
N VAL A 120 19.96 21.38 1.17
CA VAL A 120 21.03 21.75 0.25
C VAL A 120 20.38 22.27 -1.01
N ARG A 121 20.76 23.46 -1.45
CA ARG A 121 20.41 23.91 -2.81
C ARG A 121 21.63 23.76 -3.69
N PHE A 122 21.42 23.42 -4.95
CA PHE A 122 22.51 23.44 -5.92
C PHE A 122 22.05 23.96 -7.28
N SER A 123 23.01 24.53 -7.98
CA SER A 123 22.96 24.73 -9.42
C SER A 123 24.40 24.66 -9.95
N THR A 124 24.99 25.76 -10.41
CA THR A 124 26.42 25.79 -10.80
C THR A 124 27.33 25.61 -9.59
N VAL A 125 26.86 26.08 -8.43
CA VAL A 125 27.48 25.89 -7.11
C VAL A 125 26.42 25.32 -6.17
N ALA A 126 26.85 24.72 -5.07
CA ALA A 126 25.96 24.23 -4.02
C ALA A 126 26.24 24.93 -2.71
N GLU A 127 25.21 25.06 -1.88
CA GLU A 127 25.33 25.57 -0.50
C GLU A 127 24.32 24.91 0.44
N ILE A 128 24.69 24.84 1.71
CA ILE A 128 23.79 24.45 2.80
C ILE A 128 22.84 25.63 3.05
N ALA A 129 21.62 25.53 2.54
CA ALA A 129 20.59 26.55 2.71
C ALA A 129 20.01 26.53 4.13
N VAL A 130 19.89 25.34 4.71
CA VAL A 130 19.54 25.11 6.11
C VAL A 130 20.40 23.97 6.65
N PRO A 131 21.14 24.16 7.76
CA PRO A 131 21.89 23.08 8.39
C PRO A 131 20.93 22.05 8.99
N LEU A 132 21.49 20.91 9.41
CA LEU A 132 20.72 19.84 10.03
C LEU A 132 19.88 20.37 11.20
N THR A 133 18.57 20.13 11.13
CA THR A 133 17.58 20.69 12.05
C THR A 133 16.61 19.59 12.45
N GLU A 134 16.47 19.34 13.75
CA GLU A 134 15.46 18.42 14.30
C GLU A 134 14.05 18.83 13.85
N VAL A 135 13.26 17.86 13.37
CA VAL A 135 11.88 18.12 12.91
C VAL A 135 10.99 18.56 14.09
N SER A 136 11.18 17.96 15.26
CA SER A 136 10.52 18.34 16.51
C SER A 136 10.80 19.79 16.97
N ASN A 137 11.84 20.45 16.43
CA ASN A 137 12.10 21.86 16.68
C ASN A 137 11.23 22.75 15.79
N ALA A 138 10.02 23.10 16.27
CA ALA A 138 9.05 23.91 15.54
C ALA A 138 9.62 25.24 14.99
N SER A 139 10.54 25.90 15.70
CA SER A 139 11.17 27.13 15.20
C SER A 139 12.15 26.84 14.07
N GLY A 140 12.94 25.77 14.19
CA GLY A 140 13.85 25.32 13.16
C GLY A 140 13.09 24.86 11.90
N LEU A 141 12.06 24.04 12.07
CA LEU A 141 11.20 23.58 10.99
C LEU A 141 10.48 24.76 10.29
N GLY A 142 10.06 25.78 11.03
CA GLY A 142 9.55 27.03 10.47
C GLY A 142 10.59 27.76 9.60
N GLN A 143 11.87 27.73 9.97
CA GLN A 143 12.96 28.27 9.15
C GLN A 143 13.23 27.41 7.91
N VAL A 144 13.13 26.07 8.01
CA VAL A 144 13.20 25.16 6.87
C VAL A 144 12.14 25.54 5.84
N ARG A 145 10.86 25.57 6.24
CA ARG A 145 9.72 25.93 5.39
C ARG A 145 9.88 27.32 4.77
N ALA A 146 10.28 28.32 5.55
CA ALA A 146 10.54 29.67 5.04
C ALA A 146 11.71 29.72 4.04
N THR A 147 12.72 28.86 4.20
CA THR A 147 13.85 28.78 3.28
C THR A 147 13.43 28.17 1.96
N LEU A 148 12.65 27.09 1.97
CA LEU A 148 12.07 26.51 0.75
C LEU A 148 11.28 27.56 -0.04
N GLN A 149 10.46 28.37 0.62
CA GLN A 149 9.74 29.48 -0.04
C GLN A 149 10.68 30.56 -0.60
N ARG A 150 11.80 30.84 0.06
CA ARG A 150 12.83 31.76 -0.48
C ARG A 150 13.54 31.18 -1.70
N LEU A 151 13.77 29.87 -1.76
CA LEU A 151 14.33 29.21 -2.95
C LEU A 151 13.36 29.32 -4.12
N LEU A 152 12.08 29.05 -3.90
CA LEU A 152 11.04 29.22 -4.92
C LEU A 152 10.99 30.65 -5.45
N ALA A 153 11.04 31.64 -4.55
CA ALA A 153 11.01 33.05 -4.93
C ALA A 153 12.29 33.52 -5.66
N ALA A 154 13.45 32.90 -5.38
CA ALA A 154 14.70 33.18 -6.10
C ALA A 154 14.66 32.66 -7.54
N GLY A 155 13.95 31.55 -7.75
CA GLY A 155 13.69 30.95 -9.04
C GLY A 155 14.85 30.15 -9.64
N PRO A 156 14.58 29.41 -10.73
CA PRO A 156 15.56 28.55 -11.42
C PRO A 156 16.68 29.35 -12.09
N GLN A 157 17.94 28.97 -11.89
CA GLN A 157 19.11 29.59 -12.52
C GLN A 157 20.40 28.75 -12.45
N GLY A 158 21.18 28.81 -13.53
CA GLY A 158 22.52 28.22 -13.60
C GLY A 158 22.54 26.80 -14.17
N ALA A 159 23.73 26.21 -14.22
CA ALA A 159 23.96 24.82 -14.63
C ALA A 159 23.64 23.81 -13.52
N THR A 160 23.84 22.52 -13.80
CA THR A 160 23.55 21.40 -12.89
C THR A 160 24.86 20.75 -12.43
N ASN A 161 25.22 20.91 -11.15
CA ASN A 161 26.50 20.43 -10.60
C ASN A 161 26.30 19.37 -9.50
N TYR A 162 26.21 18.11 -9.91
CA TYR A 162 26.04 16.98 -8.98
C TYR A 162 27.22 16.82 -8.02
N GLN A 163 28.44 17.09 -8.47
CA GLN A 163 29.62 16.99 -7.61
C GLN A 163 29.47 17.93 -6.41
N ALA A 164 29.20 19.21 -6.66
CA ALA A 164 29.03 20.20 -5.60
C ALA A 164 27.83 19.87 -4.70
N ALA A 165 26.73 19.38 -5.28
CA ALA A 165 25.54 18.99 -4.55
C ALA A 165 25.84 17.89 -3.51
N LEU A 166 26.50 16.81 -3.94
CA LEU A 166 26.86 15.68 -3.08
C LEU A 166 27.94 16.06 -2.06
N ASP A 167 28.99 16.77 -2.48
CA ASP A 167 30.04 17.26 -1.57
C ASP A 167 29.45 18.14 -0.44
N THR A 168 28.48 18.99 -0.78
CA THR A 168 27.79 19.86 0.18
C THR A 168 26.84 19.08 1.08
N ALA A 169 26.16 18.06 0.56
CA ALA A 169 25.32 17.19 1.38
C ALA A 169 26.13 16.38 2.39
N VAL A 170 27.29 15.85 1.98
CA VAL A 170 28.24 15.22 2.91
C VAL A 170 28.66 16.22 3.98
N GLN A 171 28.99 17.46 3.61
CA GLN A 171 29.33 18.49 4.58
C GLN A 171 28.18 18.79 5.55
N ALA A 172 26.94 18.84 5.08
CA ALA A 172 25.77 19.10 5.91
C ALA A 172 25.49 17.98 6.92
N LEU A 173 25.65 16.72 6.49
CA LEU A 173 25.37 15.54 7.30
C LEU A 173 26.50 15.20 8.29
N THR A 174 27.74 15.57 7.97
CA THR A 174 28.91 15.27 8.82
C THR A 174 29.37 16.46 9.68
N ALA A 175 28.63 17.58 9.67
CA ALA A 175 29.04 18.82 10.34
C ALA A 175 29.21 18.67 11.87
N ASP A 176 28.47 17.75 12.49
CA ASP A 176 28.41 17.55 13.94
C ASP A 176 29.11 16.26 14.43
N ASP A 177 29.81 15.53 13.54
CA ASP A 177 30.45 14.22 13.79
C ASP A 177 31.73 14.26 14.65
N ALA A 178 31.69 14.98 15.78
CA ALA A 178 32.77 14.97 16.76
C ALA A 178 32.70 13.81 17.77
N SER A 179 31.65 12.96 17.83
CA SER A 179 31.62 11.92 18.87
C SER A 179 30.82 10.61 18.72
N ASP A 180 29.93 10.35 17.75
CA ASP A 180 29.19 9.05 17.76
C ASP A 180 28.59 8.61 16.41
N SER A 181 29.41 8.62 15.35
CA SER A 181 29.03 8.30 13.94
C SER A 181 28.60 6.84 13.66
N LEU A 182 28.06 6.12 14.65
CA LEU A 182 27.62 4.72 14.54
C LEU A 182 26.17 4.49 14.98
N SER A 183 25.43 5.54 15.38
CA SER A 183 24.05 5.40 15.89
C SER A 183 22.94 5.94 14.99
N THR A 184 23.26 6.76 13.97
CA THR A 184 22.28 7.45 13.12
C THR A 184 22.40 7.00 11.67
N THR A 185 21.34 7.23 10.88
CA THR A 185 21.36 6.95 9.43
C THR A 185 21.31 8.24 8.65
N SER A 186 22.36 8.54 7.91
CA SER A 186 22.42 9.73 7.06
C SER A 186 22.03 9.39 5.62
N VAL A 187 21.07 10.15 5.08
CA VAL A 187 20.42 9.88 3.80
C VAL A 187 20.37 11.16 2.97
N THR A 188 20.65 11.07 1.68
CA THR A 188 20.40 12.17 0.74
C THR A 188 19.19 11.89 -0.14
N LEU A 189 18.39 12.92 -0.41
CA LEU A 189 17.34 12.91 -1.42
C LEU A 189 17.74 13.90 -2.53
N LEU A 190 18.39 13.41 -3.58
CA LEU A 190 18.80 14.21 -4.74
C LEU A 190 17.64 14.36 -5.71
N LEU A 191 17.04 15.54 -5.75
CA LEU A 191 16.02 15.92 -6.73
C LEU A 191 16.71 16.63 -7.90
N THR A 192 16.43 16.24 -9.14
CA THR A 192 16.99 16.89 -10.33
C THR A 192 16.21 16.53 -11.58
N ASP A 193 16.11 17.49 -12.51
CA ASP A 193 15.49 17.34 -13.83
C ASP A 193 16.50 17.30 -14.99
N GLY A 194 17.77 17.54 -14.69
CA GLY A 194 18.81 17.80 -15.66
C GLY A 194 20.04 16.92 -15.47
N GLU A 195 20.80 16.73 -16.54
CA GLU A 195 22.08 16.02 -16.51
C GLU A 195 23.20 16.89 -15.89
N PRO A 196 24.29 16.30 -15.36
CA PRO A 196 25.41 17.08 -14.82
C PRO A 196 26.13 17.85 -15.94
N THR A 197 25.99 19.17 -15.93
CA THR A 197 26.57 20.10 -16.92
C THR A 197 27.65 21.01 -16.33
N ALA A 198 28.01 20.81 -15.06
CA ALA A 198 29.02 21.55 -14.31
C ALA A 198 29.73 20.60 -13.33
N PRO A 199 30.98 20.91 -12.88
CA PRO A 199 31.66 22.22 -12.90
C PRO A 199 32.44 22.59 -14.17
N VAL A 200 32.73 21.66 -15.07
CA VAL A 200 33.54 21.90 -16.26
C VAL A 200 32.67 22.08 -17.52
N GLY A 201 33.27 22.05 -18.71
CA GLY A 201 32.52 22.16 -19.96
C GLY A 201 31.83 23.51 -20.21
N SER A 202 30.76 23.47 -21.02
CA SER A 202 30.03 24.66 -21.48
C SER A 202 28.91 25.11 -20.56
N ARG A 203 28.62 24.38 -19.47
CA ARG A 203 27.52 24.65 -18.54
C ARG A 203 26.11 24.52 -19.12
N THR A 204 26.01 23.93 -20.31
CA THR A 204 24.75 23.75 -21.06
C THR A 204 24.65 22.39 -21.73
N VAL A 205 25.74 21.63 -21.75
CA VAL A 205 25.85 20.29 -22.32
C VAL A 205 26.71 19.48 -21.36
N VAL A 206 26.38 18.20 -21.22
CA VAL A 206 27.14 17.26 -20.39
C VAL A 206 28.58 17.14 -20.88
N ASP A 207 29.51 17.22 -19.94
CA ASP A 207 30.92 16.89 -20.17
C ASP A 207 31.22 15.57 -19.45
N PRO A 208 31.94 14.60 -20.07
CA PRO A 208 32.33 13.36 -19.40
C PRO A 208 33.08 13.56 -18.08
N ASP A 209 33.82 14.67 -17.94
CA ASP A 209 34.51 15.02 -16.69
C ASP A 209 33.52 15.39 -15.58
N ASP A 210 32.35 15.97 -15.90
CA ASP A 210 31.29 16.28 -14.93
C ASP A 210 30.66 15.00 -14.39
N VAL A 211 30.40 14.02 -15.27
CA VAL A 211 29.91 12.69 -14.89
C VAL A 211 30.91 11.97 -13.99
N ALA A 212 32.19 11.93 -14.38
CA ALA A 212 33.23 11.28 -13.59
C ALA A 212 33.37 11.91 -12.18
N ARG A 213 33.24 13.23 -12.08
CA ARG A 213 33.25 13.96 -10.80
C ARG A 213 32.03 13.65 -9.95
N ALA A 214 30.84 13.58 -10.54
CA ALA A 214 29.62 13.20 -9.83
C ALA A 214 29.74 11.80 -9.21
N LEU A 215 30.25 10.82 -9.98
CA LEU A 215 30.48 9.46 -9.49
C LEU A 215 31.54 9.38 -8.38
N ALA A 216 32.59 10.20 -8.47
CA ALA A 216 33.61 10.29 -7.43
C ALA A 216 33.04 10.88 -6.12
N ALA A 217 32.23 11.93 -6.21
CA ALA A 217 31.55 12.52 -5.05
C ALA A 217 30.55 11.55 -4.42
N ALA A 218 29.77 10.84 -5.23
CA ALA A 218 28.86 9.79 -4.76
C ALA A 218 29.61 8.67 -4.02
N SER A 219 30.71 8.19 -4.60
CA SER A 219 31.57 7.19 -3.94
C SER A 219 32.15 7.71 -2.62
N ALA A 220 32.51 8.99 -2.54
CA ALA A 220 33.00 9.61 -1.31
C ALA A 220 31.92 9.69 -0.22
N ALA A 221 30.68 10.07 -0.58
CA ALA A 221 29.55 10.08 0.34
C ALA A 221 29.25 8.68 0.90
N VAL A 222 29.23 7.66 0.04
CA VAL A 222 28.98 6.27 0.46
C VAL A 222 30.09 5.72 1.36
N ASN A 223 31.34 6.13 1.14
CA ASN A 223 32.44 5.80 2.07
C ASN A 223 32.28 6.42 3.46
N GLN A 224 31.45 7.45 3.62
CA GLN A 224 31.05 8.02 4.92
C GLN A 224 29.79 7.34 5.50
N GLY A 225 29.26 6.30 4.84
CA GLY A 225 28.04 5.62 5.28
C GLY A 225 26.73 6.31 4.88
N ILE A 226 26.80 7.30 3.98
CA ILE A 226 25.62 8.04 3.53
C ILE A 226 24.88 7.26 2.43
N VAL A 227 23.57 7.10 2.61
CA VAL A 227 22.67 6.45 1.66
C VAL A 227 22.20 7.48 0.62
N ILE A 228 22.38 7.19 -0.66
CA ILE A 228 22.02 8.12 -1.74
C ILE A 228 20.71 7.68 -2.39
N ASN A 229 19.63 8.41 -2.14
CA ASN A 229 18.41 8.31 -2.92
C ASN A 229 18.35 9.44 -3.94
N SER A 230 17.88 9.16 -5.14
CA SER A 230 17.80 10.12 -6.23
C SER A 230 16.49 10.01 -6.99
N PHE A 231 15.96 11.16 -7.39
CA PHE A 231 14.73 11.28 -8.14
C PHE A 231 15.05 12.02 -9.44
N GLY A 232 15.01 11.27 -10.55
CA GLY A 232 15.17 11.83 -11.88
C GLY A 232 13.83 12.30 -12.41
N ILE A 233 13.65 13.61 -12.53
CA ILE A 233 12.36 14.25 -12.78
C ILE A 233 12.24 14.66 -14.24
N GLY A 234 11.15 14.27 -14.90
CA GLY A 234 10.87 14.57 -16.30
C GLY A 234 11.07 13.38 -17.25
N GLU A 235 10.60 13.56 -18.49
CA GLU A 235 10.55 12.51 -19.52
C GLU A 235 11.94 11.98 -19.91
N SER A 236 12.97 12.80 -19.75
CA SER A 236 14.38 12.45 -19.98
C SER A 236 14.85 11.25 -19.15
N PHE A 237 14.23 11.00 -17.99
CA PHE A 237 14.53 9.87 -17.11
C PHE A 237 13.63 8.63 -17.34
N ALA A 238 12.61 8.73 -18.21
CA ALA A 238 11.64 7.66 -18.43
C ALA A 238 12.19 6.46 -19.22
N THR A 239 13.31 6.61 -19.94
CA THR A 239 13.77 5.64 -20.96
C THR A 239 14.98 4.77 -20.57
N GLY A 240 15.37 4.71 -19.29
CA GLY A 240 16.52 3.89 -18.84
C GLY A 240 16.35 3.12 -17.52
N ALA A 241 15.11 2.86 -17.09
CA ALA A 241 14.81 2.28 -15.77
C ALA A 241 15.08 0.77 -15.60
N GLU A 242 15.66 0.06 -16.58
CA GLU A 242 16.13 -1.32 -16.41
C GLU A 242 17.61 -1.45 -16.76
N VAL A 243 18.49 -1.14 -15.80
CA VAL A 243 19.90 -1.49 -15.90
C VAL A 243 20.04 -2.98 -15.57
N LEU A 244 19.88 -3.83 -16.60
CA LEU A 244 20.35 -5.21 -16.55
C LEU A 244 21.90 -5.22 -16.48
N PRO A 245 22.52 -6.09 -15.65
CA PRO A 245 23.98 -6.18 -15.61
C PRO A 245 24.54 -6.65 -16.95
N GLY A 246 25.35 -5.82 -17.63
CA GLY A 246 26.21 -6.26 -18.74
C GLY A 246 25.97 -5.62 -20.13
N LEU A 247 25.36 -4.43 -20.23
CA LEU A 247 25.28 -3.69 -21.50
C LEU A 247 26.44 -2.68 -21.70
N PRO A 248 26.82 -2.35 -22.96
CA PRO A 248 28.02 -1.53 -23.26
C PRO A 248 27.84 -0.03 -22.95
N ALA A 249 28.92 0.62 -22.54
CA ALA A 249 29.04 1.97 -21.97
C ALA A 249 28.85 3.16 -22.95
N ASP A 250 28.08 3.01 -24.02
CA ASP A 250 28.08 3.98 -25.13
C ASP A 250 26.79 4.82 -25.24
N ARG A 251 25.98 4.89 -24.17
CA ARG A 251 24.82 5.80 -24.08
C ARG A 251 24.63 6.33 -22.66
N ASP A 252 25.36 7.37 -22.28
CA ASP A 252 25.12 8.09 -21.04
C ASP A 252 23.76 8.80 -21.08
N THR A 253 22.66 8.07 -20.85
CA THR A 253 21.34 8.68 -20.67
C THR A 253 21.26 9.34 -19.30
N PRO A 254 20.43 10.38 -19.10
CA PRO A 254 20.24 11.02 -17.79
C PRO A 254 19.93 9.99 -16.69
N SER A 255 19.07 9.02 -17.00
CA SER A 255 18.72 7.91 -16.11
C SER A 255 19.89 6.99 -15.78
N GLU A 256 20.77 6.68 -16.73
CA GLU A 256 21.94 5.84 -16.48
C GLU A 256 22.94 6.56 -15.59
N ILE A 257 23.23 7.84 -15.85
CA ILE A 257 24.13 8.65 -15.03
C ILE A 257 23.62 8.70 -13.58
N LEU A 258 22.36 9.09 -13.39
CA LEU A 258 21.79 9.26 -12.05
C LEU A 258 21.64 7.92 -11.32
N SER A 259 21.29 6.86 -12.02
CA SER A 259 21.27 5.49 -11.48
C SER A 259 22.67 5.06 -11.02
N LEU A 260 23.73 5.36 -11.78
CA LEU A 260 25.11 5.07 -11.37
C LEU A 260 25.57 5.90 -10.16
N VAL A 261 25.17 7.18 -10.09
CA VAL A 261 25.40 8.03 -8.91
C VAL A 261 24.78 7.38 -7.68
N THR A 262 23.54 6.91 -7.79
CA THR A 262 22.81 6.29 -6.67
C THR A 262 23.35 4.91 -6.30
N ALA A 263 23.65 4.09 -7.30
CA ALA A 263 24.20 2.74 -7.08
C ALA A 263 25.69 2.75 -6.67
N SER A 264 26.35 3.92 -6.69
CA SER A 264 27.78 4.04 -6.34
C SER A 264 28.07 3.38 -5.00
N GLY A 265 29.09 2.52 -4.97
CA GLY A 265 29.53 1.85 -3.73
C GLY A 265 28.51 0.93 -3.04
N ARG A 266 27.37 0.61 -3.68
CA ARG A 266 26.23 -0.06 -3.03
C ARG A 266 25.66 0.75 -1.86
N SER A 267 25.40 2.04 -2.09
CA SER A 267 24.82 2.98 -1.11
C SER A 267 23.58 2.43 -0.37
N GLY A 268 22.86 1.48 -0.97
CA GLY A 268 21.59 0.98 -0.45
C GLY A 268 20.43 1.95 -0.67
N GLY A 269 20.62 3.01 -1.46
CA GLY A 269 19.56 3.95 -1.81
C GLY A 269 18.87 3.63 -3.13
N ILE A 270 17.78 4.33 -3.40
CA ILE A 270 16.91 4.13 -4.56
C ILE A 270 17.09 5.21 -5.63
N PHE A 271 17.12 4.77 -6.89
CA PHE A 271 16.86 5.63 -8.02
C PHE A 271 15.39 5.50 -8.43
N LYS A 272 14.67 6.62 -8.47
CA LYS A 272 13.29 6.68 -8.93
C LYS A 272 13.18 7.64 -10.11
N ALA A 273 12.84 7.10 -11.27
CA ALA A 273 12.42 7.92 -12.41
C ALA A 273 10.99 8.44 -12.18
N VAL A 274 10.78 9.73 -12.42
CA VAL A 274 9.51 10.44 -12.28
C VAL A 274 9.19 11.13 -13.61
N PRO A 275 8.62 10.42 -14.60
CA PRO A 275 8.44 10.96 -15.95
C PRO A 275 7.58 12.22 -16.01
N SER A 276 6.57 12.32 -15.15
CA SER A 276 5.71 13.51 -15.01
C SER A 276 6.12 14.27 -13.75
N PRO A 277 6.72 15.47 -13.86
CA PRO A 277 7.28 16.15 -12.70
C PRO A 277 6.30 16.39 -11.56
N ARG A 278 5.04 16.71 -11.86
CA ARG A 278 3.99 16.88 -10.83
C ARG A 278 3.84 15.67 -9.90
N ASP A 279 4.15 14.46 -10.37
CA ASP A 279 3.93 13.22 -9.60
C ASP A 279 4.93 13.12 -8.44
N ILE A 280 6.04 13.89 -8.44
CA ILE A 280 6.99 13.96 -7.33
C ILE A 280 6.31 14.39 -6.02
N VAL A 281 5.25 15.21 -6.12
CA VAL A 281 4.47 15.71 -4.98
C VAL A 281 3.78 14.58 -4.22
N ALA A 282 3.42 13.49 -4.91
CA ALA A 282 2.86 12.30 -4.30
C ALA A 282 3.92 11.23 -3.99
N ILE A 283 4.98 11.14 -4.80
CA ILE A 283 6.01 10.11 -4.67
C ILE A 283 6.94 10.40 -3.48
N LEU A 284 7.47 11.60 -3.34
CA LEU A 284 8.52 11.90 -2.36
C LEU A 284 8.10 11.63 -0.90
N PRO A 285 6.86 11.94 -0.46
CA PRO A 285 6.42 11.61 0.90
C PRO A 285 6.27 10.11 1.18
N SER A 286 6.14 9.28 0.14
CA SER A 286 5.92 7.83 0.25
C SER A 286 7.19 6.98 0.19
N ILE A 287 8.35 7.61 0.26
CA ILE A 287 9.64 6.91 0.19
C ILE A 287 9.95 6.29 1.55
N SER A 288 10.56 5.10 1.56
CA SER A 288 11.13 4.54 2.79
C SER A 288 12.56 5.06 2.97
N LEU A 289 12.90 5.49 4.19
CA LEU A 289 14.25 5.89 4.58
C LEU A 289 15.02 4.75 5.27
N VAL A 290 14.38 3.58 5.42
CA VAL A 290 14.89 2.41 6.16
C VAL A 290 15.45 1.31 5.27
N GLY A 291 15.90 1.66 4.07
CA GLY A 291 16.52 0.73 3.13
C GLY A 291 15.54 -0.26 2.48
N LEU A 292 14.23 -0.05 2.60
CA LEU A 292 13.23 -0.85 1.90
C LEU A 292 12.97 -0.31 0.49
N GLN A 293 12.91 -1.22 -0.47
CA GLN A 293 12.40 -0.98 -1.81
C GLN A 293 10.87 -1.04 -1.84
N ALA A 294 10.29 -2.03 -1.16
CA ALA A 294 8.85 -2.25 -1.14
C ALA A 294 8.44 -3.12 0.06
N VAL A 295 7.19 -2.94 0.48
CA VAL A 295 6.44 -3.93 1.27
C VAL A 295 5.30 -4.42 0.38
N THR A 296 4.94 -5.69 0.47
CA THR A 296 3.74 -6.23 -0.14
C THR A 296 2.95 -6.99 0.91
N VAL A 297 1.62 -6.93 0.80
CA VAL A 297 0.72 -7.68 1.67
C VAL A 297 -0.28 -8.40 0.77
N VAL A 298 -0.35 -9.72 0.90
CA VAL A 298 -1.17 -10.59 0.06
C VAL A 298 -1.94 -11.55 0.94
N ASN A 299 -3.23 -11.73 0.66
CA ASN A 299 -3.94 -12.91 1.14
C ASN A 299 -3.61 -14.07 0.20
N ASP A 300 -2.72 -14.97 0.64
CA ASP A 300 -2.24 -16.09 -0.16
C ASP A 300 -3.37 -17.10 -0.45
N THR A 301 -4.32 -17.25 0.48
CA THR A 301 -5.53 -18.08 0.29
C THR A 301 -6.37 -17.63 -0.91
N LEU A 302 -6.48 -16.32 -1.14
CA LEU A 302 -7.19 -15.74 -2.28
C LEU A 302 -6.28 -15.45 -3.48
N SER A 303 -4.95 -15.44 -3.28
CA SER A 303 -3.97 -14.84 -4.18
C SER A 303 -4.30 -13.39 -4.54
N TRP A 304 -4.92 -12.64 -3.61
CA TRP A 304 -5.33 -11.25 -3.81
C TRP A 304 -4.42 -10.32 -2.99
N PRO A 305 -3.90 -9.25 -3.61
CA PRO A 305 -3.12 -8.25 -2.88
C PRO A 305 -4.02 -7.39 -1.98
N ALA A 306 -3.40 -6.65 -1.07
CA ALA A 306 -4.07 -5.58 -0.35
C ALA A 306 -4.70 -4.56 -1.31
N VAL A 307 -5.86 -4.03 -0.93
CA VAL A 307 -6.56 -2.98 -1.70
C VAL A 307 -5.97 -1.60 -1.43
N THR A 308 -5.39 -1.40 -0.25
CA THR A 308 -4.58 -0.23 0.10
C THR A 308 -3.32 -0.72 0.80
N LEU A 309 -2.22 -0.02 0.57
CA LEU A 309 -0.96 -0.20 1.29
C LEU A 309 -0.28 1.16 1.36
N GLU A 310 0.04 1.57 2.57
CA GLU A 310 0.83 2.76 2.87
C GLU A 310 2.10 2.31 3.59
N LEU A 311 3.25 2.82 3.15
CA LEU A 311 4.55 2.60 3.76
C LEU A 311 5.10 3.98 4.10
N SER A 312 5.32 4.22 5.39
CA SER A 312 5.84 5.47 5.90
C SER A 312 7.37 5.48 5.84
N PRO A 313 8.01 6.68 5.85
CA PRO A 313 9.46 6.84 5.82
C PRO A 313 10.25 6.05 6.87
N ASP A 314 9.70 5.84 8.06
CA ASP A 314 10.31 5.10 9.17
C ASP A 314 10.20 3.57 9.06
N GLY A 315 9.54 3.06 8.01
CA GLY A 315 9.33 1.63 7.80
C GLY A 315 8.05 1.08 8.40
N THR A 316 7.25 1.90 9.07
CA THR A 316 5.89 1.51 9.47
C THR A 316 5.03 1.34 8.22
N PHE A 317 4.16 0.32 8.21
CA PHE A 317 3.26 0.09 7.10
C PHE A 317 1.85 -0.24 7.58
N GLN A 318 0.85 0.10 6.76
CA GLN A 318 -0.54 -0.24 6.98
C GLN A 318 -1.21 -0.67 5.68
N ALA A 319 -1.97 -1.75 5.73
CA ALA A 319 -2.65 -2.33 4.58
C ALA A 319 -4.09 -2.74 4.91
N GLN A 320 -4.96 -2.72 3.89
CA GLN A 320 -6.30 -3.31 3.96
C GLN A 320 -6.36 -4.52 3.05
N VAL A 321 -6.59 -5.71 3.62
CA VAL A 321 -6.47 -6.97 2.89
C VAL A 321 -7.83 -7.66 2.80
N PRO A 322 -8.31 -8.03 1.60
CA PRO A 322 -9.53 -8.82 1.45
C PRO A 322 -9.42 -10.19 2.11
N VAL A 323 -10.51 -10.64 2.73
CA VAL A 323 -10.62 -11.99 3.31
C VAL A 323 -11.70 -12.83 2.64
N LEU A 324 -11.41 -14.12 2.44
CA LEU A 324 -12.36 -15.16 2.08
C LEU A 324 -13.35 -15.26 3.22
N ARG A 325 -14.65 -15.10 2.95
CA ARG A 325 -15.75 -15.23 3.93
C ARG A 325 -16.78 -16.26 3.50
N THR A 326 -16.37 -17.25 2.71
CA THR A 326 -17.24 -18.35 2.28
C THR A 326 -16.75 -19.65 2.93
N TRP A 327 -17.52 -20.72 2.79
CA TRP A 327 -17.21 -22.02 3.43
C TRP A 327 -15.75 -22.48 3.22
N PRO A 328 -15.10 -23.08 4.24
CA PRO A 328 -15.60 -23.41 5.59
C PRO A 328 -15.79 -22.19 6.51
N ASP A 329 -16.46 -22.36 7.65
CA ASP A 329 -16.80 -21.27 8.59
C ASP A 329 -16.37 -21.65 10.02
N PRO A 330 -15.46 -20.90 10.66
CA PRO A 330 -14.75 -19.75 10.09
C PRO A 330 -13.84 -20.12 8.90
N ALA A 331 -13.69 -19.18 7.97
CA ALA A 331 -12.79 -19.33 6.83
C ALA A 331 -11.37 -18.89 7.21
N SER A 332 -10.40 -19.80 7.05
CA SER A 332 -8.99 -19.49 7.23
C SER A 332 -8.49 -18.59 6.09
N ASN A 333 -7.71 -17.57 6.45
CA ASN A 333 -7.06 -16.65 5.53
C ASN A 333 -5.60 -16.49 5.93
N ASP A 334 -4.71 -16.97 5.09
CA ASP A 334 -3.27 -16.87 5.31
C ASP A 334 -2.77 -15.58 4.65
N LEU A 335 -2.42 -14.61 5.47
CA LEU A 335 -1.89 -13.33 5.02
C LEU A 335 -0.36 -13.39 5.05
N VAL A 336 0.28 -13.00 3.96
CA VAL A 336 1.73 -12.95 3.84
C VAL A 336 2.15 -11.51 3.59
N VAL A 337 3.04 -11.03 4.45
CA VAL A 337 3.74 -9.76 4.29
C VAL A 337 5.15 -10.05 3.81
N THR A 338 5.58 -9.39 2.75
CA THR A 338 6.94 -9.49 2.23
C THR A 338 7.57 -8.10 2.19
N ALA A 339 8.71 -7.93 2.85
CA ALA A 339 9.54 -6.74 2.78
C ALA A 339 10.75 -7.03 1.87
N LEU A 340 11.03 -6.13 0.93
CA LEU A 340 12.12 -6.21 -0.03
C LEU A 340 13.09 -5.04 0.19
N ALA A 341 14.37 -5.33 0.39
CA ALA A 341 15.41 -4.31 0.50
C ALA A 341 15.74 -3.68 -0.86
N THR A 342 16.37 -2.50 -0.82
CA THR A 342 16.83 -1.75 -2.00
C THR A 342 17.90 -2.45 -2.84
N ASP A 343 18.58 -3.47 -2.29
CA ASP A 343 19.50 -4.31 -3.06
C ASP A 343 18.77 -5.28 -4.02
N GLY A 344 17.43 -5.36 -3.93
CA GLY A 344 16.58 -6.21 -4.74
C GLY A 344 16.79 -7.71 -4.49
N GLN A 345 17.49 -8.10 -3.42
CA GLN A 345 17.83 -9.49 -3.10
C GLN A 345 17.40 -9.87 -1.69
N ALA A 346 17.67 -9.01 -0.70
CA ALA A 346 17.30 -9.27 0.68
C ALA A 346 15.79 -9.12 0.88
N THR A 347 15.18 -10.16 1.44
CA THR A 347 13.75 -10.21 1.70
C THR A 347 13.48 -10.77 3.09
N ALA A 348 12.42 -10.28 3.73
CA ALA A 348 11.82 -10.89 4.91
C ALA A 348 10.35 -11.20 4.63
N ASN A 349 9.87 -12.29 5.20
CA ASN A 349 8.48 -12.69 5.10
C ASN A 349 7.92 -12.91 6.50
N ALA A 350 6.73 -12.38 6.74
CA ALA A 350 5.92 -12.66 7.90
C ALA A 350 4.57 -13.22 7.43
N ALA A 351 4.05 -14.20 8.16
CA ALA A 351 2.76 -14.80 7.87
C ALA A 351 1.87 -14.70 9.10
N VAL A 352 0.61 -14.37 8.89
CA VAL A 352 -0.41 -14.37 9.93
C VAL A 352 -1.69 -15.00 9.40
N THR A 353 -2.27 -15.92 10.16
CA THR A 353 -3.54 -16.54 9.80
C THR A 353 -4.67 -15.83 10.52
N VAL A 354 -5.69 -15.40 9.79
CA VAL A 354 -6.94 -14.87 10.36
C VAL A 354 -8.13 -15.72 9.98
N PHE A 355 -9.14 -15.72 10.84
CA PHE A 355 -10.36 -16.49 10.69
C PHE A 355 -11.52 -15.55 10.41
N SER A 356 -12.04 -15.57 9.19
CA SER A 356 -13.20 -14.74 8.89
C SER A 356 -14.50 -15.51 9.20
N LEU A 357 -15.49 -14.78 9.72
CA LEU A 357 -16.81 -15.32 9.95
C LEU A 357 -17.68 -15.04 8.73
N ARG A 358 -18.56 -15.98 8.38
CA ARG A 358 -19.63 -15.65 7.44
C ARG A 358 -20.51 -14.54 8.03
N PRO A 359 -20.96 -13.56 7.22
CA PRO A 359 -21.96 -12.62 7.67
C PRO A 359 -23.23 -13.38 8.10
N PRO A 360 -23.85 -13.04 9.23
CA PRO A 360 -25.09 -13.67 9.65
C PRO A 360 -26.20 -13.32 8.64
N ARG A 361 -27.06 -14.28 8.31
CA ARG A 361 -28.12 -14.15 7.29
C ARG A 361 -29.36 -14.96 7.67
N PRO A 362 -30.56 -14.54 7.25
CA PRO A 362 -31.75 -15.37 7.38
C PRO A 362 -31.63 -16.62 6.48
N GLN A 363 -32.20 -17.73 6.94
CA GLN A 363 -32.26 -18.98 6.19
C GLN A 363 -33.64 -19.61 6.36
N LEU A 364 -34.49 -19.49 5.34
CA LEU A 364 -35.82 -20.09 5.35
C LEU A 364 -35.78 -21.54 4.89
N VAL A 365 -36.31 -22.43 5.73
CA VAL A 365 -36.61 -23.83 5.40
C VAL A 365 -38.12 -23.99 5.33
N VAL A 366 -38.60 -24.72 4.33
CA VAL A 366 -40.03 -24.96 4.12
C VAL A 366 -40.30 -26.45 4.25
N GLU A 367 -41.19 -26.81 5.16
CA GLU A 367 -41.71 -28.17 5.32
C GLU A 367 -43.19 -28.18 4.99
N GLN A 368 -43.63 -29.10 4.13
CA GLN A 368 -45.03 -29.21 3.72
C GLN A 368 -45.55 -30.62 3.99
N LEU A 369 -46.72 -30.69 4.59
CA LEU A 369 -47.44 -31.91 4.92
C LEU A 369 -48.84 -31.88 4.31
N LEU A 370 -49.28 -33.01 3.78
CA LEU A 370 -50.64 -33.25 3.34
C LEU A 370 -51.26 -34.32 4.24
N ILE A 371 -52.40 -34.01 4.85
CA ILE A 371 -53.09 -34.85 5.80
C ILE A 371 -54.49 -35.15 5.26
N ASP A 372 -54.76 -36.42 4.97
CA ASP A 372 -56.10 -36.88 4.66
C ASP A 372 -56.97 -36.89 5.92
N SER A 373 -58.15 -36.26 5.87
CA SER A 373 -59.08 -36.20 6.99
C SER A 373 -59.67 -37.56 7.37
N ASN A 374 -59.63 -38.56 6.47
CA ASN A 374 -60.16 -39.90 6.72
C ASN A 374 -59.07 -40.92 7.19
N ALA A 375 -57.80 -40.51 7.23
CA ALA A 375 -56.62 -41.30 7.61
C ALA A 375 -56.36 -42.57 6.74
N GLY A 376 -56.83 -42.58 5.50
CA GLY A 376 -56.70 -43.66 4.53
C GLY A 376 -55.76 -43.36 3.35
N THR A 377 -56.04 -43.95 2.19
CA THR A 377 -55.44 -43.56 0.91
C THR A 377 -56.16 -42.34 0.37
N LEU A 378 -55.41 -41.39 -0.19
CA LEU A 378 -55.98 -40.18 -0.75
C LEU A 378 -56.82 -40.49 -2.00
N ASP A 379 -58.14 -40.48 -1.86
CA ASP A 379 -59.10 -40.85 -2.91
C ASP A 379 -59.90 -39.63 -3.41
N ALA A 380 -60.52 -39.81 -4.58
CA ALA A 380 -61.41 -38.83 -5.19
C ALA A 380 -62.56 -38.43 -4.25
N GLY A 381 -62.71 -37.14 -3.99
CA GLY A 381 -63.72 -36.58 -3.09
C GLY A 381 -63.26 -36.42 -1.64
N ASP A 382 -62.04 -36.84 -1.31
CA ASP A 382 -61.51 -36.67 0.05
C ASP A 382 -61.19 -35.22 0.38
N LEU A 383 -61.37 -34.89 1.66
CA LEU A 383 -60.95 -33.62 2.23
C LEU A 383 -59.54 -33.77 2.78
N ALA A 384 -58.58 -33.05 2.21
CA ALA A 384 -57.20 -33.02 2.67
C ALA A 384 -56.87 -31.66 3.28
N THR A 385 -56.13 -31.66 4.38
CA THR A 385 -55.53 -30.46 4.96
C THR A 385 -54.07 -30.40 4.53
N ILE A 386 -53.67 -29.28 3.92
CA ILE A 386 -52.28 -28.99 3.60
C ILE A 386 -51.76 -28.04 4.67
N ALA A 387 -50.67 -28.40 5.31
CA ALA A 387 -49.95 -27.57 6.28
C ALA A 387 -48.54 -27.30 5.74
N THR A 388 -48.15 -26.02 5.67
CA THR A 388 -46.80 -25.60 5.28
C THR A 388 -46.20 -24.79 6.40
N THR A 389 -45.09 -25.26 6.96
CA THR A 389 -44.33 -24.54 7.98
C THR A 389 -43.09 -23.93 7.31
N ILE A 390 -42.92 -22.62 7.50
CA ILE A 390 -41.74 -21.88 7.07
C ILE A 390 -40.98 -21.52 8.33
N THR A 391 -39.74 -21.97 8.46
CA THR A 391 -38.90 -21.71 9.63
C THR A 391 -37.64 -20.95 9.22
N ASN A 392 -37.35 -19.86 9.91
CA ASN A 392 -36.05 -19.20 9.84
C ASN A 392 -35.05 -19.93 10.76
N LEU A 393 -34.08 -20.58 10.14
CA LEU A 393 -32.93 -21.21 10.80
C LEU A 393 -31.68 -20.32 10.77
N GLY A 394 -31.75 -19.14 10.17
CA GLY A 394 -30.63 -18.21 10.03
C GLY A 394 -30.40 -17.35 11.27
N GLU A 395 -29.20 -16.80 11.39
CA GLU A 395 -28.78 -16.01 12.56
C GLU A 395 -29.41 -14.60 12.61
N GLU A 396 -30.00 -14.14 11.50
CA GLU A 396 -30.71 -12.86 11.40
C GLU A 396 -32.20 -13.07 11.10
N PRO A 397 -33.07 -12.11 11.47
CA PRO A 397 -34.47 -12.12 11.07
C PRO A 397 -34.66 -12.14 9.55
N ALA A 398 -35.61 -12.93 9.07
CA ALA A 398 -36.08 -12.89 7.69
C ALA A 398 -37.20 -11.85 7.60
N ALA A 399 -36.92 -10.70 6.98
CA ALA A 399 -37.89 -9.62 6.89
C ALA A 399 -38.88 -9.82 5.72
N ALA A 400 -40.13 -9.40 5.92
CA ALA A 400 -41.19 -9.37 4.91
C ALA A 400 -41.36 -10.70 4.14
N VAL A 401 -41.41 -11.81 4.88
CA VAL A 401 -41.67 -13.14 4.35
C VAL A 401 -43.07 -13.19 3.75
N VAL A 402 -43.14 -13.64 2.49
CA VAL A 402 -44.40 -13.82 1.76
C VAL A 402 -44.48 -15.27 1.29
N PHE A 403 -45.52 -15.97 1.73
CA PHE A 403 -45.87 -17.27 1.20
C PHE A 403 -46.74 -17.11 -0.04
N THR A 404 -46.35 -17.78 -1.12
CA THR A 404 -47.15 -17.86 -2.35
C THR A 404 -47.23 -19.31 -2.79
N ASN A 405 -48.45 -19.85 -2.89
CA ASN A 405 -48.63 -21.25 -3.29
C ASN A 405 -49.84 -21.41 -4.23
N PRO A 406 -49.66 -21.91 -5.46
CA PRO A 406 -50.79 -22.25 -6.32
C PRO A 406 -51.60 -23.40 -5.71
N VAL A 407 -52.92 -23.38 -5.89
CA VAL A 407 -53.75 -24.53 -5.50
C VAL A 407 -53.28 -25.76 -6.31
N PRO A 408 -52.93 -26.89 -5.66
CA PRO A 408 -52.41 -28.06 -6.37
C PRO A 408 -53.37 -28.58 -7.45
N SER A 409 -52.83 -28.97 -8.59
CA SER A 409 -53.60 -29.60 -9.67
C SER A 409 -54.32 -30.86 -9.18
N GLY A 410 -55.54 -31.11 -9.68
CA GLY A 410 -56.34 -32.26 -9.24
C GLY A 410 -56.98 -32.07 -7.87
N THR A 411 -56.97 -30.85 -7.33
CA THR A 411 -57.68 -30.49 -6.10
C THR A 411 -58.50 -29.22 -6.30
N THR A 412 -59.49 -29.01 -5.45
CA THR A 412 -60.29 -27.77 -5.40
C THR A 412 -60.18 -27.18 -4.00
N LEU A 413 -59.78 -25.91 -3.89
CA LEU A 413 -59.72 -25.20 -2.60
C LEU A 413 -61.09 -25.18 -1.92
N VAL A 414 -61.12 -25.49 -0.63
CA VAL A 414 -62.30 -25.25 0.22
C VAL A 414 -62.32 -23.75 0.56
N PRO A 415 -63.38 -23.01 0.21
CA PRO A 415 -63.42 -21.57 0.45
C PRO A 415 -63.30 -21.20 1.93
N ASN A 416 -62.52 -20.16 2.23
CA ASN A 416 -62.22 -19.67 3.58
C ASN A 416 -61.53 -20.72 4.47
N SER A 417 -60.70 -21.58 3.88
CA SER A 417 -59.92 -22.57 4.62
C SER A 417 -58.47 -22.16 4.84
N LEU A 418 -57.97 -21.12 4.14
CA LEU A 418 -56.63 -20.60 4.32
C LEU A 418 -56.49 -19.87 5.67
N PHE A 419 -55.53 -20.32 6.47
CA PHE A 419 -55.26 -19.84 7.82
C PHE A 419 -53.75 -19.80 8.10
N SER A 420 -53.28 -18.76 8.77
CA SER A 420 -51.94 -18.68 9.38
C SER A 420 -52.06 -18.85 10.88
N ASP A 421 -51.10 -19.50 11.52
CA ASP A 421 -51.03 -19.63 12.98
C ASP A 421 -50.68 -18.32 13.69
N ASP A 422 -50.07 -17.35 13.00
CA ASP A 422 -50.00 -15.96 13.46
C ASP A 422 -51.25 -15.17 13.07
N GLY A 423 -51.97 -14.67 14.08
CA GLY A 423 -53.17 -13.88 13.92
C GLY A 423 -52.95 -12.44 13.41
N GLN A 424 -51.69 -11.97 13.29
CA GLN A 424 -51.37 -10.70 12.64
C GLN A 424 -51.21 -10.81 11.12
N ASP A 425 -51.04 -12.03 10.60
CA ASP A 425 -50.85 -12.27 9.17
C ASP A 425 -52.09 -11.95 8.35
N SER A 426 -51.85 -11.46 7.13
CA SER A 426 -52.92 -11.30 6.16
C SER A 426 -52.89 -12.43 5.14
N ALA A 427 -54.02 -13.12 4.99
CA ALA A 427 -54.20 -14.22 4.05
C ALA A 427 -55.19 -13.86 2.94
N GLN A 428 -54.87 -14.22 1.70
CA GLN A 428 -55.71 -13.99 0.53
C GLN A 428 -55.85 -15.28 -0.29
N GLU A 429 -57.09 -15.73 -0.47
CA GLU A 429 -57.42 -16.86 -1.35
C GLU A 429 -57.64 -16.39 -2.81
N GLY A 430 -57.24 -17.25 -3.74
CA GLY A 430 -57.38 -17.08 -5.19
C GLY A 430 -56.83 -18.32 -5.90
N ASP A 431 -56.54 -18.22 -7.21
CA ASP A 431 -55.84 -19.30 -7.93
C ASP A 431 -54.43 -19.56 -7.34
N THR A 432 -53.85 -18.53 -6.74
CA THR A 432 -52.65 -18.61 -5.90
C THR A 432 -52.99 -18.08 -4.52
N LEU A 433 -52.68 -18.86 -3.49
CA LEU A 433 -52.79 -18.49 -2.10
C LEU A 433 -51.61 -17.58 -1.74
N VAL A 434 -51.90 -16.46 -1.07
CA VAL A 434 -50.87 -15.52 -0.62
C VAL A 434 -51.04 -15.26 0.87
N VAL A 435 -49.97 -15.43 1.65
CA VAL A 435 -49.93 -15.04 3.07
C VAL A 435 -48.74 -14.10 3.29
N GLN A 436 -49.02 -12.93 3.86
CA GLN A 436 -48.00 -11.98 4.30
C GLN A 436 -47.63 -12.36 5.74
N ALA A 437 -46.51 -13.07 5.92
CA ALA A 437 -46.07 -13.61 7.21
C ALA A 437 -45.19 -12.64 8.02
N GLY A 438 -44.99 -11.41 7.52
CA GLY A 438 -44.20 -10.40 8.23
C GLY A 438 -42.73 -10.80 8.40
N ASP A 439 -42.17 -10.50 9.56
CA ASP A 439 -40.76 -10.76 9.86
C ASP A 439 -40.63 -12.03 10.71
N LEU A 440 -39.89 -13.04 10.23
CA LEU A 440 -39.58 -14.23 11.03
C LEU A 440 -38.26 -14.02 11.76
N SER A 441 -38.30 -14.04 13.08
CA SER A 441 -37.12 -13.82 13.94
C SER A 441 -36.07 -14.94 13.81
N ALA A 442 -34.87 -14.72 14.35
CA ALA A 442 -33.81 -15.75 14.40
C ALA A 442 -34.17 -16.88 15.38
N PRO A 443 -33.55 -18.08 15.30
CA PRO A 443 -33.80 -19.16 16.24
C PRO A 443 -33.66 -18.75 17.71
N GLY A 444 -34.60 -19.20 18.55
CA GLY A 444 -34.60 -18.96 19.99
C GLY A 444 -35.51 -17.83 20.47
N SER A 445 -36.06 -17.02 19.56
CA SER A 445 -37.29 -16.24 19.80
C SER A 445 -38.52 -17.06 19.41
N GLY A 446 -39.65 -16.81 20.05
CA GLY A 446 -40.88 -17.60 19.88
C GLY A 446 -41.67 -17.32 18.59
N ASP A 447 -41.04 -16.68 17.59
CA ASP A 447 -41.65 -16.21 16.35
C ASP A 447 -40.67 -16.41 15.18
N ASN A 448 -39.99 -17.56 15.17
CA ASN A 448 -38.99 -17.90 14.14
C ASN A 448 -39.58 -18.82 13.07
N ASP A 449 -40.87 -19.12 13.14
CA ASP A 449 -41.62 -19.92 12.19
C ASP A 449 -43.06 -19.45 12.03
N VAL A 450 -43.67 -19.80 10.90
CA VAL A 450 -45.09 -19.60 10.60
C VAL A 450 -45.63 -20.87 9.94
N THR A 451 -46.81 -21.31 10.38
CA THR A 451 -47.51 -22.47 9.82
C THR A 451 -48.81 -22.05 9.14
N ILE A 452 -48.84 -22.27 7.82
CA ILE A 452 -49.95 -21.92 6.96
C ILE A 452 -50.72 -23.19 6.61
N THR A 453 -52.02 -23.17 6.85
CA THR A 453 -52.92 -24.31 6.63
C THR A 453 -54.04 -23.94 5.68
N PHE A 454 -54.43 -24.87 4.79
CA PHE A 454 -55.61 -24.74 3.96
C PHE A 454 -56.18 -26.11 3.60
N GLN A 455 -57.47 -26.17 3.29
CA GLN A 455 -58.14 -27.42 2.95
C GLN A 455 -58.45 -27.48 1.46
N VAL A 456 -58.31 -28.68 0.90
CA VAL A 456 -58.65 -28.96 -0.49
C VAL A 456 -59.51 -30.22 -0.57
N VAL A 457 -60.41 -30.25 -1.54
CA VAL A 457 -61.12 -31.46 -1.94
C VAL A 457 -60.36 -32.07 -3.11
N VAL A 458 -60.01 -33.35 -3.00
CA VAL A 458 -59.35 -34.10 -4.07
C VAL A 458 -60.37 -34.29 -5.18
N SER A 459 -60.07 -33.77 -6.36
CA SER A 459 -60.89 -33.99 -7.53
C SER A 459 -60.63 -35.43 -8.01
N GLY A 460 -61.69 -36.21 -8.27
CA GLY A 460 -61.51 -37.48 -8.98
C GLY A 460 -60.89 -37.23 -10.35
N GLU A 461 -59.98 -38.12 -10.78
CA GLU A 461 -59.13 -37.89 -11.96
C GLU A 461 -59.91 -37.41 -13.20
N ALA A 462 -59.21 -36.56 -13.97
CA ALA A 462 -59.53 -36.17 -15.33
C ALA A 462 -59.43 -37.36 -16.31
#